data_AF-A0A1H0G5N9-F1
#
_entry.id   AF-A0A1H0G5N9-F1
#
_cell.length_a   1.000
_cell.length_b   1.000
_cell.length_c   1.000
_cell.angle_alpha   90.00
_cell.angle_beta   90.00
_cell.angle_gamma   90.00
#
_symmetry.space_group_name_H-M   'P 1'
#
loop_
_entity.id
_entity.type
_entity.pdbx_description
1 polymer ?
#
loop_
_entity_poly.entity_id
_entity_poly.type
_entity_poly.pdbx_seq_one_letter_code
_entity_poly.pdbx_strand_id
1 'polypeptide(L)' 'MNLFKKKKDKVLSPGQQRKAENIAGHILKAQRKTADYLNTKTAQISGKGWLILLICFCAAFGSYCLLLLVQGFS' A
#
# COMPACT_ATOMS: atom_id res chain seq x y z
N MET A 1 -22.68 34.76 -1.11
CA MET A 1 -21.93 33.81 -0.24
C MET A 1 -20.63 33.44 -0.93
N ASN A 2 -19.50 33.99 -0.46
CA ASN A 2 -18.17 33.79 -1.04
C ASN A 2 -17.51 32.49 -0.51
N LEU A 3 -17.98 31.33 -0.97
CA LEU A 3 -17.56 30.01 -0.49
C LEU A 3 -16.27 29.47 -1.13
N PHE A 4 -15.67 30.18 -2.09
CA PHE A 4 -14.44 29.75 -2.77
C PHE A 4 -13.33 30.79 -2.68
N LYS A 5 -12.98 31.22 -1.46
CA LYS A 5 -11.71 31.92 -1.25
C LYS A 5 -10.57 30.93 -1.50
N LYS A 6 -9.93 31.01 -2.67
CA LYS A 6 -8.66 30.33 -2.97
C LYS A 6 -7.72 30.53 -1.79
N LYS A 7 -7.40 29.45 -1.06
CA LYS A 7 -6.31 29.48 -0.09
C LYS A 7 -5.06 29.81 -0.91
N LYS A 8 -4.44 30.97 -0.63
CA LYS A 8 -3.09 31.27 -1.14
C LYS A 8 -2.24 30.05 -0.83
N ASP A 9 -1.55 29.51 -1.83
CA ASP A 9 -0.54 28.47 -1.61
C ASP A 9 0.31 28.93 -0.43
N LYS A 10 0.20 28.20 0.68
CA LYS A 10 1.06 28.45 1.83
C LYS A 10 2.44 28.06 1.36
N VAL A 11 3.19 29.04 0.87
CA VAL A 11 4.62 28.91 0.59
C VAL A 11 5.22 28.43 1.90
N LEU A 12 5.55 27.13 1.94
CA LEU A 12 6.15 26.51 3.09
C LEU A 12 7.45 27.26 3.35
N SER A 13 7.70 27.60 4.62
CA SER A 13 8.99 28.17 4.99
C SER A 13 10.11 27.24 4.48
N PRO A 14 11.26 27.76 4.02
CA PRO A 14 12.38 26.94 3.53
C PRO A 14 12.75 25.79 4.47
N GLY A 15 12.59 25.99 5.79
CA GLY A 15 12.79 24.94 6.80
C GLY A 15 11.71 23.85 6.82
N GLN A 16 10.45 24.17 6.49
CA GLN A 16 9.36 23.20 6.38
C GLN A 16 9.49 22.36 5.10
N GLN A 17 9.86 22.99 3.98
CA GLN A 17 10.08 22.29 2.72
C GLN A 17 11.23 21.28 2.85
N ARG A 18 12.35 21.68 3.47
CA ARG A 18 13.50 20.79 3.72
C ARG A 18 13.15 19.61 4.64
N LYS A 19 12.29 19.82 5.65
CA LYS A 19 11.78 18.72 6.49
C LYS A 19 10.87 17.77 5.70
N ALA A 20 9.99 18.29 4.86
CA ALA A 20 9.10 17.49 4.03
C ALA A 20 9.90 16.66 3.00
N GLU A 21 10.91 17.25 2.36
CA GLU A 21 11.82 16.55 1.44
C GLU A 21 12.60 15.44 2.14
N ASN A 22 13.08 15.66 3.37
CA ASN A 22 13.76 14.63 4.14
C ASN A 22 12.82 13.46 4.49
N ILE A 23 11.58 13.75 4.89
CA ILE A 23 10.57 12.72 5.20
C ILE A 23 10.22 11.95 3.93
N ALA A 24 9.95 12.64 2.82
CA ALA A 24 9.68 12.02 1.53
C ALA A 24 10.86 11.14 1.07
N GLY A 25 12.09 11.61 1.23
CA GLY A 25 13.30 10.85 0.94
C GLY A 25 13.42 9.57 1.78
N HIS A 26 13.08 9.62 3.07
CA HIS A 26 13.05 8.44 3.93
C HIS A 26 11.95 7.44 3.53
N ILE A 27 10.76 7.93 3.22
CA ILE A 27 9.64 7.09 2.76
C ILE A 27 10.02 6.41 1.45
N LEU A 28 10.56 7.16 0.48
CA LEU A 28 10.99 6.62 -0.80
C LEU A 28 12.09 5.56 -0.65
N LYS A 29 13.06 5.78 0.23
CA LYS A 29 14.11 4.78 0.52
C LYS A 29 13.52 3.51 1.12
N ALA A 30 12.58 3.64 2.05
CA ALA A 30 11.91 2.50 2.65
C ALA A 30 11.07 1.73 1.61
N GLN A 31 10.26 2.44 0.82
CA GLN A 31 9.45 1.86 -0.26
C GLN A 31 10.32 1.14 -1.28
N ARG A 32 11.43 1.74 -1.71
CA ARG A 32 12.37 1.12 -2.65
C ARG A 32 12.99 -0.15 -2.08
N LYS A 33 13.46 -0.11 -0.83
CA LYS A 33 14.02 -1.30 -0.17
C LYS A 33 12.99 -2.44 -0.07
N THR A 34 11.74 -2.11 0.27
CA THR A 34 10.65 -3.09 0.32
C THR A 34 10.35 -3.64 -1.07
N ALA A 35 10.28 -2.79 -2.09
CA ALA A 35 10.04 -3.21 -3.46
C ALA A 35 11.18 -4.10 -3.98
N ASP A 36 12.44 -3.74 -3.73
CA ASP A 36 13.61 -4.54 -4.12
C ASP A 36 13.63 -5.90 -3.41
N TYR A 37 13.29 -5.91 -2.12
CA TYR A 37 13.16 -7.15 -1.35
C TYR A 37 12.06 -8.06 -1.91
N LEU A 38 10.86 -7.50 -2.14
CA LEU A 38 9.73 -8.24 -2.70
C LEU A 38 10.06 -8.77 -4.09
N ASN A 39 10.59 -7.91 -4.97
CA ASN A 39 11.03 -8.30 -6.31
C ASN A 39 12.05 -9.44 -6.25
N THR A 40 13.03 -9.36 -5.35
CA THR A 40 14.02 -10.44 -5.17
C THR A 40 13.37 -11.75 -4.72
N LYS A 41 12.43 -11.68 -3.78
CA LYS A 41 11.70 -12.86 -3.28
C LYS A 41 10.74 -13.45 -4.32
N THR A 42 10.15 -12.61 -5.16
CA THR A 42 9.20 -13.04 -6.19
C THR A 42 9.86 -13.36 -7.53
N ALA A 43 11.13 -12.98 -7.75
CA ALA A 43 11.84 -13.20 -9.02
C ALA A 43 11.95 -14.67 -9.42
N GLN A 44 11.97 -15.59 -8.45
CA GLN A 44 12.04 -17.03 -8.67
C GLN A 44 10.66 -17.69 -8.81
N ILE A 45 9.57 -16.93 -8.63
CA ILE A 45 8.21 -17.45 -8.75
C ILE A 45 7.82 -17.46 -10.23
N SER A 46 7.68 -18.65 -10.80
CA SER A 46 7.16 -18.81 -12.16
C SER A 46 5.70 -18.36 -12.26
N GLY A 47 5.20 -18.07 -13.46
CA GLY A 47 3.79 -17.70 -13.66
C GLY A 47 2.80 -18.73 -13.10
N LYS A 48 3.14 -20.03 -13.15
CA LYS A 48 2.35 -21.10 -12.52
C LYS A 48 2.37 -21.00 -10.99
N GLY A 49 3.50 -20.64 -10.39
CA GLY A 49 3.62 -20.41 -8.95
C GLY A 49 2.72 -19.26 -8.48
N TRP A 50 2.64 -18.17 -9.25
CA TRP A 50 1.72 -17.07 -8.97
C TRP A 50 0.24 -17.50 -9.07
N LEU A 51 -0.10 -18.31 -10.07
CA LEU A 51 -1.45 -18.85 -10.20
C LEU A 51 -1.84 -19.72 -9.00
N ILE A 52 -0.94 -20.61 -8.55
CA ILE A 52 -1.17 -21.44 -7.37
C ILE A 52 -1.33 -20.59 -6.11
N LEU A 53 -0.46 -19.59 -5.91
CA LEU A 53 -0.57 -18.63 -4.80
C LEU A 53 -1.92 -17.91 -4.81
N LEU A 54 -2.38 -17.47 -5.98
CA LEU A 54 -3.67 -16.81 -6.13
C LEU A 54 -4.83 -17.74 -5.77
N ILE A 55 -4.81 -18.99 -6.25
CA ILE A 55 -5.83 -19.99 -5.91
C ILE A 55 -5.86 -20.24 -4.40
N CYS A 56 -4.70 -20.45 -3.77
CA CYS A 56 -4.60 -20.64 -2.33
C CYS A 56 -5.12 -19.42 -1.55
N PHE A 57 -4.79 -18.21 -1.99
CA PHE A 57 -5.28 -16.98 -1.38
C PHE A 57 -6.81 -16.88 -1.46
N CYS A 58 -7.38 -17.08 -2.65
CA CYS A 58 -8.83 -17.06 -2.85
C CYS A 58 -9.53 -18.15 -2.04
N ALA A 59 -8.99 -19.37 -1.99
CA ALA A 59 -9.56 -20.47 -1.24
C ALA A 59 -9.55 -20.18 0.28
N ALA A 60 -8.43 -19.70 0.82
CA ALA A 60 -8.31 -19.38 2.24
C ALA A 60 -9.22 -18.22 2.64
N PHE A 61 -9.19 -17.12 1.89
CA PHE A 61 -9.98 -15.93 2.19
C PHE A 61 -11.48 -16.17 1.94
N GLY A 62 -11.82 -16.85 0.84
CA GLY A 62 -13.20 -17.26 0.55
C GLY A 62 -13.78 -18.15 1.63
N SER A 63 -13.02 -19.16 2.08
CA SER A 63 -13.44 -20.03 3.18
C SER A 63 -13.59 -19.25 4.49
N TYR A 64 -12.68 -18.32 4.78
CA TYR A 64 -12.77 -17.46 5.96
C TYR A 64 -14.04 -16.59 5.93
N CYS A 65 -14.34 -15.95 4.80
CA CYS A 65 -15.56 -15.18 4.63
C CYS A 65 -16.82 -16.04 4.81
N LEU A 66 -16.83 -17.26 4.26
CA LEU A 66 -17.95 -18.19 4.46
C LEU A 66 -18.11 -18.56 5.94
N LEU A 67 -17.02 -18.82 6.66
CA LEU A 67 -17.05 -19.07 8.10
C LEU A 67 -17.61 -17.88 8.87
N LEU A 68 -17.18 -16.67 8.54
CA LEU A 68 -17.72 -15.46 9.16
C LEU A 68 -19.22 -15.27 8.89
N LEU A 69 -19.68 -15.58 7.67
CA LEU A 69 -21.11 -15.53 7.34
C LEU A 69 -21.87 -16.57 8.15
N VAL A 70 -21.40 -17.82 8.20
CA VAL A 70 -22.03 -18.87 9.01
C VAL A 70 -22.11 -18.46 10.47
N GLN A 71 -21.02 -17.94 11.06
CA GLN A 71 -21.01 -17.46 12.45
C GLN A 71 -21.91 -16.25 12.68
N GLY A 72 -21.99 -15.32 11.73
CA GLY A 72 -22.82 -14.12 11.85
C GLY A 72 -24.31 -14.38 11.69
N PHE A 73 -24.69 -15.49 11.04
CA PHE A 73 -26.09 -15.90 10.83
C PHE A 73 -26.49 -17.14 11.63
N SER A 74 -25.63 -17.66 12.51
CA SER A 74 -25.92 -18.75 13.46
C SER A 74 -26.17 -18.21 14.87
#